data_AF-A0A7C1E4K5-F1
#
_entry.id   AF-A0A7C1E4K5-F1
#
_cell.length_a   1.000
_cell.length_b   1.000
_cell.length_c   1.000
_cell.angle_alpha   90.00
_cell.angle_beta   90.00
_cell.angle_gamma   90.00
#
_symmetry.space_group_name_H-M   'P 1'
#
loop_
_entity.id
_entity.type
_entity.pdbx_description
1 polymer ?
#
loop_
_entity_poly.entity_id
_entity_poly.type
_entity_poly.pdbx_seq_one_letter_code
_entity_poly.pdbx_strand_id
1 'polypeptide(L)' 'METNGNGELIIAAKNPAHVLPRVIEGLYSRGVAVLEARAVEATLDDVFIKLTGRRISEDEHGRVKEVLSTRRAIRRGS' A
#
# COMPACT_ATOMS: atom_id res chain seq x y z
N MET A 1 0.31 -8.84 8.02
CA MET A 1 -0.01 -7.85 9.04
C MET A 1 1.33 -7.34 9.51
N GLU A 2 1.66 -6.11 9.17
CA GLU A 2 2.94 -5.50 9.57
C GLU A 2 2.63 -4.51 10.69
N THR A 3 3.35 -4.63 11.81
CA THR A 3 3.23 -3.75 12.98
C THR A 3 4.53 -3.00 13.14
N ASN A 4 4.49 -1.69 12.96
CA ASN A 4 5.63 -0.84 13.29
C ASN A 4 5.54 -0.56 14.80
N GLY A 5 6.66 -0.51 15.52
CA GLY A 5 6.70 -0.28 16.99
C GLY A 5 6.07 1.03 17.49
N ASN A 6 5.46 1.81 16.58
CA ASN A 6 4.80 3.09 16.81
C ASN A 6 3.26 2.95 16.91
N GLY A 7 2.72 1.73 16.93
CA GLY A 7 1.27 1.50 16.98
C GLY A 7 0.55 1.62 15.63
N GLU A 8 1.30 1.67 14.53
CA GLU A 8 0.75 1.64 13.17
C GLU A 8 0.50 0.20 12.69
N LEU A 9 -0.62 0.01 12.01
CA LEU A 9 -1.06 -1.28 11.48
C LEU A 9 -1.38 -1.17 9.99
N ILE A 10 -0.64 -1.90 9.15
CA ILE A 10 -0.89 -1.95 7.71
C ILE A 10 -1.56 -3.29 7.35
N ILE A 11 -2.71 -3.19 6.67
CA ILE A 11 -3.53 -4.34 6.24
C ILE A 11 -3.77 -4.24 4.73
N ALA A 12 -3.29 -5.24 3.99
CA ALA A 12 -3.62 -5.39 2.58
C ALA A 12 -4.98 -6.09 2.43
N ALA A 13 -5.92 -5.48 1.70
CA ALA A 13 -7.25 -6.01 1.45
C ALA A 13 -7.68 -5.76 0.00
N LYS A 14 -8.41 -6.70 -0.60
CA LYS A 14 -8.94 -6.57 -1.98
C LYS A 14 -9.98 -5.44 -2.12
N ASN A 15 -10.78 -5.22 -1.08
CA ASN A 15 -11.79 -4.15 -1.03
C ASN A 15 -11.63 -3.40 0.31
N PRO A 16 -10.65 -2.49 0.41
CA PRO A 16 -10.33 -1.83 1.68
C PRO A 16 -11.50 -0.98 2.20
N ALA A 17 -12.30 -0.38 1.31
CA ALA A 17 -13.48 0.40 1.69
C ALA A 17 -14.52 -0.44 2.46
N HIS A 18 -14.70 -1.71 2.06
CA HIS A 18 -15.63 -2.62 2.74
C HIS A 18 -15.02 -3.29 3.98
N VAL A 19 -13.71 -3.54 3.97
CA VAL A 19 -13.02 -4.22 5.09
C VAL A 19 -12.75 -3.27 6.26
N LEU A 20 -12.42 -2.01 5.98
CA LEU A 20 -11.98 -1.05 6.98
C LEU A 20 -13.01 -0.83 8.11
N PRO A 21 -14.32 -0.65 7.85
CA PRO A 21 -15.31 -0.51 8.92
C PRO A 21 -15.33 -1.69 9.89
N ARG A 22 -15.25 -2.93 9.37
CA ARG A 22 -15.25 -4.16 10.18
C ARG A 22 -14.01 -4.28 11.06
N VAL A 23 -12.86 -3.82 10.56
CA VAL A 23 -11.62 -3.77 11.33
C VAL A 23 -11.74 -2.76 12.48
N ILE A 24 -12.26 -1.56 12.20
CA ILE A 24 -12.45 -0.52 13.20
C ILE A 24 -13.40 -0.98 14.32
N GLU A 25 -14.54 -1.60 13.96
CA GLU A 25 -15.46 -2.20 14.95
C GLU A 25 -14.77 -3.24 15.84
N GLY A 26 -13.96 -4.12 15.23
CA GLY A 26 -13.19 -5.12 15.95
C GLY A 26 -12.15 -4.51 16.90
N LEU A 27 -11.55 -3.37 16.57
CA LEU A 27 -10.61 -2.65 17.43
C LEU A 27 -11.34 -1.94 18.58
N TYR A 28 -12.43 -1.24 18.30
CA TYR A 28 -13.22 -0.57 19.33
C TYR A 28 -13.81 -1.54 20.36
N SER A 29 -14.30 -2.71 19.93
CA SER A 29 -14.79 -3.76 20.84
C SER A 29 -13.73 -4.27 21.83
N ARG A 30 -12.44 -4.01 21.56
CA ARG A 30 -11.30 -4.38 22.40
C ARG A 30 -10.72 -3.20 23.18
N GLY A 31 -11.41 -2.05 23.20
CA GLY A 31 -10.96 -0.84 23.89
C GLY A 31 -9.80 -0.12 23.19
N VAL A 32 -9.50 -0.45 21.93
CA VAL A 32 -8.47 0.23 21.15
C VAL A 32 -9.09 1.44 20.47
N ALA A 33 -8.61 2.64 20.81
CA ALA A 33 -9.02 3.88 20.15
C ALA A 33 -8.32 4.02 18.80
N VAL A 34 -9.09 4.24 17.73
CA VAL A 34 -8.58 4.52 16.39
C VAL A 34 -8.57 6.04 16.20
N LEU A 35 -7.38 6.64 16.19
CA LEU A 35 -7.23 8.08 15.99
C LEU A 35 -7.37 8.48 14.51
N GLU A 36 -6.90 7.61 13.62
CA GLU A 36 -6.96 7.82 12.18
C GLU A 36 -7.04 6.49 11.45
N ALA A 37 -7.80 6.47 10.35
CA ALA A 37 -7.89 5.34 9.45
C ALA A 37 -7.97 5.84 8.00
N ARG A 38 -7.15 5.26 7.11
CA ARG A 38 -7.14 5.60 5.69
C ARG A 38 -7.18 4.33 4.85
N ALA A 39 -8.10 4.29 3.88
CA ALA A 39 -8.06 3.32 2.80
C ALA A 39 -7.32 3.95 1.62
N VAL A 40 -6.11 3.47 1.35
CA VAL A 40 -5.30 3.92 0.21
C VAL A 40 -5.14 2.79 -0.78
N GLU A 41 -5.11 3.15 -2.07
CA GLU A 41 -4.77 2.19 -3.12
C GLU A 41 -3.27 1.92 -3.04
N ALA A 42 -2.88 0.63 -3.07
CA ALA A 42 -1.48 0.26 -3.04
C ALA A 42 -0.79 0.78 -4.30
N THR A 43 0.30 1.52 -4.12
CA THR A 43 1.13 1.91 -5.24
C THR A 43 1.96 0.73 -5.73
N LEU A 44 2.44 0.81 -6.97
CA LEU A 44 3.38 -0.19 -7.48
C LEU A 44 4.68 -0.22 -6.65
N ASP A 45 5.09 0.91 -6.09
CA ASP A 45 6.28 0.99 -5.24
C ASP A 45 6.05 0.26 -3.91
N ASP A 46 4.87 0.38 -3.30
CA ASP A 46 4.51 -0.36 -2.08
C ASP A 46 4.55 -1.88 -2.32
N VAL A 47 4.03 -2.34 -3.46
CA VAL A 47 4.06 -3.75 -3.85
C VAL A 47 5.49 -4.21 -4.11
N PHE A 48 6.31 -3.38 -4.76
CA PHE A 48 7.69 -3.69 -5.07
C PHE A 48 8.55 -3.79 -3.80
N ILE A 49 8.40 -2.83 -2.87
CA ILE A 49 9.05 -2.87 -1.56
C ILE A 49 8.65 -4.14 -0.81
N LYS A 50 7.36 -4.46 -0.77
CA LYS A 50 6.88 -5.68 -0.09
C LYS A 50 7.49 -6.96 -0.66
N LEU A 51 7.74 -7.03 -1.96
CA LEU A 51 8.28 -8.21 -2.63
C LEU A 51 9.80 -8.29 -2.60
N THR A 52 10.50 -7.15 -2.56
CA THR A 52 11.94 -7.08 -2.79
C THR A 52 12.73 -6.47 -1.65
N GLY A 53 12.05 -5.78 -0.71
CA GLY A 53 12.67 -4.99 0.35
C GLY A 53 13.32 -3.69 -0.12
N ARG A 54 13.17 -3.31 -1.39
CA ARG A 54 13.81 -2.14 -2.02
C ARG A 54 12.77 -1.28 -2.74
N ARG A 55 13.09 -0.01 -3.02
CA ARG A 55 12.24 0.85 -3.86
C ARG A 55 12.46 0.57 -5.34
N ILE A 56 11.47 0.84 -6.19
CA ILE A 56 11.63 0.76 -7.66
C ILE A 56 12.73 1.73 -8.13
N SER A 57 12.89 2.86 -7.44
CA SER A 57 13.96 3.82 -7.75
C SER A 57 15.37 3.28 -7.52
N GLU A 58 15.51 2.27 -6.67
CA GLU A 58 16.78 1.63 -6.30
C GLU A 58 17.08 0.39 -7.16
N ASP A 59 16.18 0.04 -8.09
CA ASP A 59 16.41 -1.04 -9.05
C ASP A 59 17.53 -0.67 -10.03
N GLU A 60 18.74 -1.14 -9.74
CA GLU A 60 19.97 -0.95 -10.53
C GLU A 60 19.81 -1.36 -11.99
N HIS A 61 18.92 -2.33 -12.28
CA HIS A 61 18.71 -2.80 -13.65
C HIS A 61 17.73 -1.94 -14.44
N GLY A 62 17.02 -1.00 -13.81
CA GLY A 62 16.16 -0.01 -14.46
C GLY A 62 14.97 -0.55 -15.26
N ARG A 63 14.85 -1.88 -15.44
CA ARG A 63 13.86 -2.52 -16.32
C ARG A 63 12.43 -2.18 -15.91
N VAL A 64 12.15 -2.20 -14.61
CA VAL A 64 10.80 -1.89 -14.11
C VAL A 64 10.48 -0.41 -14.34
N LYS A 65 11.43 0.47 -14.09
CA LYS A 65 11.28 1.92 -14.30
C LYS A 65 11.05 2.27 -15.78
N GLU A 66 11.73 1.58 -16.70
CA GLU A 66 11.58 1.76 -18.13
C GLU A 66 10.18 1.35 -18.61
N VAL A 67 9.72 0.15 -18.21
CA VAL A 67 8.37 -0.34 -18.55
C VAL A 67 7.27 0.62 -18.06
N LEU A 68 7.40 1.12 -16.83
CA LEU A 68 6.44 2.07 -16.27
C LEU A 68 6.42 3.41 -17.02
N SER A 69 7.59 3.89 -17.43
CA SER A 69 7.73 5.14 -18.19
C SER A 69 7.07 5.03 -19.56
N THR A 70 7.32 3.93 -20.28
CA THR A 70 6.72 3.63 -21.59
C THR A 70 5.19 3.55 -21.49
N ARG A 71 4.66 2.81 -20.50
CA ARG A 71 3.20 2.73 -20.28
C ARG A 71 2.56 4.09 -19.98
N ARG A 72 3.25 4.96 -19.24
CA ARG A 72 2.75 6.29 -18.90
C ARG A 72 2.73 7.22 -20.11
N ALA A 73 3.69 7.09 -21.02
CA ALA A 73 3.72 7.83 -22.29
C ALA A 73 2.54 7.43 -23.19
N ILE A 74 2.28 6.13 -23.35
CA ILE A 74 1.12 5.62 -24.13
C ILE A 74 -0.20 6.17 -23.57
N ARG A 75 -0.39 6.09 -22.25
CA ARG A 75 -1.62 6.59 -21.59
C ARG A 75 -1.84 8.10 -21.78
N ARG A 76 -0.79 8.91 -21.92
CA ARG A 76 -0.90 10.37 -22.09
C ARG A 76 -1.08 10.81 -23.55
N GLY A 77 -0.73 9.94 -24.50
CA GLY A 77 -0.87 10.20 -25.94
C GLY A 77 -2.18 9.67 -26.54
N SER A 78 -3.10 9.15 -25.73
CA SER A 78 -4.45 8.70 -26.12
C SER A 78 -5.52 9.63 -25.57
#